data_AF-A0AA88RZR8-F1
#
_entry.id   AF-A0AA88RZR8-F1
#
_cell.length_a   1.000
_cell.length_b   1.000
_cell.length_c   1.000
_cell.angle_alpha   90.00
_cell.angle_beta   90.00
_cell.angle_gamma   90.00
#
_symmetry.space_group_name_H-M   'P 1'
#
loop_
_entity.id
_entity.type
_entity.pdbx_description
1 polymer ?
#
loop_
_entity_poly.entity_id
_entity_poly.type
_entity_poly.pdbx_seq_one_letter_code
_entity_poly.pdbx_strand_id
1 'polypeptide(L)'
;MVGTVGAETISLLSKGNGNGKLDLLSEDFDPAAVVAAEPLPAAVESNGVGGGRKEGEMVLGRNVHTTCLSVTEPDEDDESTGDKDAYMAGVLARYRKTLVERTKHHLGYPYNLDFDFGALAQLQHFSINNLGDPFIESNYGVHSRQFEVGVLDWFARLWEIEKDEYWGYITNCGTEGNLHGILVGREVFPDGILYASRESHYSVFKAARMYRMECVKVATLVTGEINCADFKSKLIPNKDKPAIINVNIGTTVKGAVDDLDLVIQTLEECGYSHDRFYIHCDGALFGLMMPFVKRAPKVSFKKPIGSVSVSGHKFVGCPMPCGVQITRMEHINVLSSNVEYLASRDATIMGSRNGHAPIFLWHTLNRKGYKGFQKEVQKCLRNAHYLKDCLREAGISAMLNELSSTVVFERPRDEEFVRRWQLACEGNMAHVIVMPNVTIEKLDDFLSELVEKRSIWYPNEKVQPPCLAADIGRDNCACALHKNVPLAEKEASLLTSPQGFRHTILEGDAHPNFHLLSQESNLLQECKIIPECLVLDTKFEECHHDLIRGMATGQPMQQLKIPAGLENEEMNDRLSPTIGHPKVPGMPSMAFGEALACLKKTVSSTRTDETATNISMFSSKTYP
;
A
#
# COMPACT_ATOMS: atom_id res chain seq x y z
N MET A 1 37.35 -42.21 48.72
CA MET A 1 36.40 -43.18 49.34
C MET A 1 35.01 -42.68 48.97
N VAL A 2 34.36 -43.20 47.92
CA VAL A 2 33.56 -44.45 47.88
C VAL A 2 32.46 -44.49 48.96
N GLY A 3 31.20 -44.64 48.51
CA GLY A 3 30.07 -45.21 49.29
C GLY A 3 28.89 -44.24 49.51
N THR A 4 27.88 -44.07 48.63
CA THR A 4 26.66 -44.90 48.36
C THR A 4 25.85 -45.43 49.55
N VAL A 5 24.58 -45.01 49.63
CA VAL A 5 23.34 -45.81 49.82
C VAL A 5 22.21 -44.99 49.11
N GLY A 6 21.62 -45.39 47.97
CA GLY A 6 20.60 -46.44 47.73
C GLY A 6 19.23 -45.74 47.54
N ALA A 7 18.69 -45.50 46.34
CA ALA A 7 18.11 -46.40 45.31
C ALA A 7 16.73 -46.98 45.68
N GLU A 8 15.68 -46.35 45.12
CA GLU A 8 14.32 -46.83 44.74
C GLU A 8 13.60 -45.52 44.33
N THR A 9 13.14 -45.25 43.10
CA THR A 9 12.27 -46.03 42.22
C THR A 9 12.40 -45.47 40.78
N ILE A 10 12.86 -46.28 39.82
CA ILE A 10 12.63 -46.10 38.37
C ILE A 10 12.16 -47.45 37.84
N SER A 11 10.93 -47.51 37.30
CA SER A 11 10.52 -48.37 36.17
C SER A 11 8.99 -48.40 36.07
N LEU A 12 8.48 -48.43 34.82
CA LEU A 12 7.09 -48.33 34.33
C LEU A 12 6.76 -46.88 33.95
N LEU A 13 6.91 -46.41 32.71
CA LEU A 13 6.41 -47.01 31.47
C LEU A 13 7.26 -46.55 30.28
N SER A 14 8.01 -47.48 29.66
CA SER A 14 8.32 -47.40 28.23
C SER A 14 7.77 -48.67 27.59
N LYS A 15 6.70 -48.51 26.80
CA LYS A 15 6.23 -49.39 25.72
C LYS A 15 4.88 -48.86 25.22
N GLY A 16 4.91 -48.20 24.06
CA GLY A 16 3.75 -47.74 23.32
C GLY A 16 4.19 -47.11 22.00
N ASN A 17 4.25 -47.93 20.96
CA ASN A 17 4.57 -47.52 19.59
C ASN A 17 3.23 -47.21 18.87
N GLY A 18 3.13 -46.07 18.16
CA GLY A 18 2.09 -45.83 17.15
C GLY A 18 1.19 -44.61 17.36
N ASN A 19 1.24 -43.66 16.42
CA ASN A 19 0.26 -42.61 16.09
C ASN A 19 -0.41 -41.86 17.25
N GLY A 20 0.28 -40.86 17.80
CA GLY A 20 -0.35 -39.80 18.59
C GLY A 20 -1.08 -38.78 17.71
N LYS A 21 -2.31 -39.09 17.32
CA LYS A 21 -3.30 -38.06 17.01
C LYS A 21 -3.60 -37.37 18.35
N LEU A 22 -3.32 -36.08 18.50
CA LEU A 22 -3.84 -35.32 19.63
C LEU A 22 -5.36 -35.30 19.48
N ASP A 23 -6.06 -36.04 20.34
CA ASP A 23 -7.52 -35.94 20.48
C ASP A 23 -7.86 -34.54 20.99
N LEU A 24 -8.07 -33.63 20.05
CA LEU A 24 -8.87 -32.44 20.23
C LEU A 24 -10.30 -32.92 20.52
N LEU A 25 -10.79 -32.67 21.73
CA LEU A 25 -12.20 -32.61 22.16
C LEU A 25 -13.16 -33.54 21.39
N SER A 26 -13.68 -34.56 22.08
CA SER A 26 -14.74 -35.47 21.61
C SER A 26 -15.73 -34.79 20.66
N GLU A 27 -16.00 -35.41 19.51
CA GLU A 27 -16.91 -34.93 18.45
C GLU A 27 -18.37 -34.67 18.93
N ASP A 28 -18.70 -34.96 20.19
CA ASP A 28 -20.02 -34.79 20.81
C ASP A 28 -20.14 -33.61 21.81
N PHE A 29 -19.15 -32.72 21.93
CA PHE A 29 -19.32 -31.52 22.76
C PHE A 29 -20.05 -30.42 21.97
N ASP A 30 -21.28 -30.08 22.38
CA ASP A 30 -22.03 -28.94 21.87
C ASP A 30 -21.79 -27.68 22.74
N PRO A 31 -20.84 -26.79 22.37
CA PRO A 31 -20.57 -25.56 23.11
C PRO A 31 -21.70 -24.53 23.05
N ALA A 32 -22.78 -24.77 22.28
CA ALA A 32 -23.99 -23.94 22.31
C ALA A 32 -24.90 -24.24 23.50
N ALA A 33 -24.71 -25.38 24.18
CA ALA A 33 -25.58 -25.82 25.27
C ALA A 33 -25.27 -25.18 26.65
N VAL A 34 -24.07 -24.62 26.85
CA VAL A 34 -23.60 -24.23 28.20
C VAL A 34 -23.73 -22.72 28.47
N VAL A 35 -23.84 -21.87 27.45
CA VAL A 35 -24.03 -20.42 27.64
C VAL A 35 -24.91 -19.91 26.50
N ALA A 36 -25.99 -19.19 26.85
CA ALA A 36 -26.92 -18.62 25.88
C ALA A 36 -26.16 -17.88 24.77
N ALA A 37 -26.53 -18.14 23.52
CA ALA A 37 -25.99 -17.44 22.37
C ALA A 37 -26.32 -15.95 22.50
N GLU A 38 -25.35 -15.12 22.93
CA GLU A 38 -25.43 -13.71 22.62
C GLU A 38 -25.43 -13.58 21.09
N PRO A 39 -26.46 -12.94 20.49
CA PRO A 39 -26.54 -12.81 19.06
C PRO A 39 -25.33 -12.01 18.58
N LEU A 40 -24.81 -12.37 17.40
CA LEU A 40 -23.99 -11.46 16.63
C LEU A 40 -24.72 -10.10 16.60
N PRO A 41 -24.06 -8.98 16.93
CA PRO A 41 -24.75 -7.70 17.03
C PRO A 41 -25.42 -7.37 15.69
N ALA A 42 -26.75 -7.24 15.74
CA ALA A 42 -27.57 -6.89 14.59
C ALA A 42 -27.10 -5.56 13.99
N ALA A 43 -27.26 -5.41 12.68
CA ALA A 43 -27.03 -4.13 12.02
C ALA A 43 -28.01 -3.11 12.59
N VAL A 44 -27.49 -2.00 13.12
CA VAL A 44 -28.32 -0.81 13.35
C VAL A 44 -28.77 -0.34 11.97
N GLU A 45 -30.08 -0.37 11.70
CA GLU A 45 -30.65 0.32 10.56
C GLU A 45 -30.21 1.78 10.64
N SER A 46 -29.61 2.30 9.56
CA SER A 46 -29.37 3.74 9.47
C SER A 46 -30.71 4.42 9.62
N ASN A 47 -30.94 5.08 10.75
CA ASN A 47 -32.14 5.86 11.00
C ASN A 47 -32.38 6.74 9.77
N GLY A 48 -33.46 6.42 9.05
CA GLY A 48 -33.88 7.19 7.89
C GLY A 48 -34.16 8.62 8.32
N VAL A 49 -33.31 9.53 7.85
CA VAL A 49 -33.76 10.87 7.47
C VAL A 49 -33.29 11.06 6.04
N GLY A 50 -34.27 11.15 5.13
CA GLY A 50 -34.03 11.38 3.72
C GLY A 50 -33.16 12.63 3.51
N GLY A 51 -31.97 12.41 2.97
CA GLY A 51 -31.06 13.44 2.52
C GLY A 51 -30.03 12.75 1.63
N GLY A 52 -29.95 13.16 0.36
CA GLY A 52 -29.08 12.52 -0.63
C GLY A 52 -27.64 12.39 -0.14
N ARG A 53 -27.09 11.18 -0.23
CA ARG A 53 -25.66 10.93 -0.05
C ARG A 53 -24.88 11.85 -1.00
N LYS A 54 -23.99 12.67 -0.46
CA LYS A 54 -22.98 13.36 -1.27
C LYS A 54 -21.98 12.31 -1.75
N GLU A 55 -21.63 12.34 -3.04
CA GLU A 55 -20.53 11.53 -3.58
C GLU A 55 -19.24 11.80 -2.79
N GLY A 56 -18.60 10.76 -2.24
CA GLY A 56 -17.27 10.84 -1.64
C GLY A 56 -17.16 10.71 -0.12
N GLU A 57 -18.23 10.44 0.63
CA GLU A 57 -18.13 10.25 2.09
C GLU A 57 -17.53 8.87 2.46
N MET A 58 -16.42 8.87 3.22
CA MET A 58 -15.73 7.65 3.65
C MET A 58 -16.55 6.93 4.72
N VAL A 59 -16.93 5.68 4.47
CA VAL A 59 -17.59 4.84 5.46
C VAL A 59 -16.54 4.33 6.45
N LEU A 60 -16.51 4.90 7.65
CA LEU A 60 -15.67 4.37 8.73
C LEU A 60 -16.22 3.02 9.23
N GLY A 61 -15.31 2.16 9.69
CA GLY A 61 -15.68 0.93 10.37
C GLY A 61 -16.50 1.17 11.64
N ARG A 62 -17.20 0.14 12.13
CA ARG A 62 -17.95 0.23 13.39
C ARG A 62 -16.98 0.45 14.56
N ASN A 63 -17.39 1.27 15.52
CA ASN A 63 -16.66 1.39 16.79
C ASN A 63 -16.75 0.07 17.56
N VAL A 64 -15.60 -0.52 17.89
CA VAL A 64 -15.52 -1.81 18.58
C VAL A 64 -15.63 -1.71 20.10
N HIS A 65 -15.59 -0.50 20.68
CA HIS A 65 -15.74 -0.30 22.12
C HIS A 65 -17.07 -0.85 22.67
N THR A 66 -18.10 -0.94 21.83
CA THR A 66 -19.43 -1.45 22.20
C THR A 66 -19.59 -2.95 21.96
N THR A 67 -18.58 -3.64 21.42
CA THR A 67 -18.64 -5.07 21.05
C THR A 67 -17.36 -5.81 21.46
N CYS A 68 -16.62 -5.31 22.44
CA CYS A 68 -15.36 -5.91 22.87
C CYS A 68 -15.60 -7.13 23.78
N LEU A 69 -14.66 -8.08 23.76
CA LEU A 69 -14.57 -9.11 24.79
C LEU A 69 -13.92 -8.47 26.01
N SER A 70 -14.72 -8.20 27.05
CA SER A 70 -14.23 -7.54 28.27
C SER A 70 -13.19 -8.38 29.00
N VAL A 71 -12.12 -7.74 29.45
CA VAL A 71 -11.18 -8.34 30.40
C VAL A 71 -11.84 -8.28 31.79
N THR A 72 -12.05 -9.44 32.40
CA THR A 72 -12.62 -9.58 33.74
C THR A 72 -11.52 -10.02 34.72
N GLU A 73 -11.45 -9.37 35.87
CA GLU A 73 -10.51 -9.77 36.92
C GLU A 73 -11.02 -11.06 37.61
N PRO A 74 -10.12 -12.00 38.00
CA PRO A 74 -10.45 -13.04 38.96
C PRO A 74 -10.92 -12.44 40.30
N ASP A 75 -11.86 -13.10 40.97
CA ASP A 75 -12.15 -12.80 42.37
C ASP A 75 -10.93 -13.13 43.25
N GLU A 76 -10.79 -12.46 44.40
CA GLU A 76 -9.59 -12.56 45.26
C GLU A 76 -9.25 -14.00 45.70
N ASP A 77 -10.25 -14.88 45.76
CA ASP A 77 -10.15 -16.28 46.17
C ASP A 77 -10.40 -17.29 45.02
N ASP A 78 -10.46 -16.83 43.75
CA ASP A 78 -10.70 -17.68 42.57
C ASP A 78 -9.40 -18.43 42.17
N GLU A 79 -9.12 -19.55 42.84
CA GLU A 79 -8.20 -20.57 42.32
C GLU A 79 -8.76 -21.08 40.99
N SER A 80 -8.22 -20.62 39.85
CA SER A 80 -8.51 -21.05 38.46
C SER A 80 -9.63 -22.08 38.35
N THR A 81 -10.88 -21.62 38.49
CA THR A 81 -12.02 -22.54 38.53
C THR A 81 -12.21 -23.21 37.18
N GLY A 82 -12.58 -24.49 37.18
CA GLY A 82 -12.88 -25.22 35.93
C GLY A 82 -13.98 -24.55 35.09
N ASP A 83 -14.89 -23.81 35.73
CA ASP A 83 -15.93 -23.03 35.07
C ASP A 83 -15.35 -21.85 34.25
N LYS A 84 -14.31 -21.19 34.74
CA LYS A 84 -13.62 -20.10 34.05
C LYS A 84 -12.85 -20.61 32.83
N ASP A 85 -12.14 -21.72 32.98
CA ASP A 85 -11.47 -22.38 31.87
C ASP A 85 -12.47 -22.84 30.79
N ALA A 86 -13.61 -23.40 31.20
CA ALA A 86 -14.69 -23.79 30.30
C ALA A 86 -15.30 -22.57 29.56
N TYR A 87 -15.53 -21.46 30.28
CA TYR A 87 -15.99 -20.21 29.67
C TYR A 87 -14.99 -19.68 28.63
N MET A 88 -13.71 -19.60 28.99
CA MET A 88 -12.64 -19.12 28.10
C MET A 88 -12.50 -20.02 26.86
N ALA A 89 -12.56 -21.34 27.04
CA ALA A 89 -12.58 -22.30 25.94
C ALA A 89 -13.79 -22.07 25.01
N GLY A 90 -14.98 -21.82 25.57
CA GLY A 90 -16.19 -21.48 24.83
C GLY A 90 -16.05 -20.20 24.00
N VAL A 91 -15.48 -19.13 24.58
CA VAL A 91 -15.20 -17.88 23.87
C VAL A 91 -14.25 -18.11 22.69
N LEU A 92 -13.13 -18.79 22.92
CA LEU A 92 -12.13 -19.08 21.88
C LEU A 92 -12.69 -19.98 20.77
N ALA A 93 -13.52 -20.97 21.10
CA ALA A 93 -14.18 -21.83 20.12
C ALA A 93 -15.15 -21.04 19.22
N ARG A 94 -15.98 -20.15 19.79
CA ARG A 94 -16.88 -19.27 19.02
C ARG A 94 -16.09 -18.31 18.13
N TYR A 95 -15.00 -17.74 18.63
CA TYR A 95 -14.14 -16.85 17.86
C TYR A 95 -13.46 -17.59 16.70
N ARG A 96 -12.94 -18.80 16.94
CA ARG A 96 -12.38 -19.67 15.89
C ARG A 96 -13.41 -19.96 14.79
N LYS A 97 -14.64 -20.34 15.16
CA LYS A 97 -15.73 -20.57 14.19
C LYS A 97 -15.99 -19.32 13.34
N THR A 98 -15.99 -18.15 13.97
CA THR A 98 -16.16 -16.86 13.27
C THR A 98 -15.02 -16.61 12.27
N LEU A 99 -13.76 -16.81 12.67
CA LEU A 99 -12.61 -16.64 11.78
C LEU A 99 -12.64 -17.60 10.59
N VAL A 100 -13.00 -18.86 10.82
CA VAL A 100 -13.15 -19.87 9.75
C VAL A 100 -14.21 -19.43 8.74
N GLU A 101 -15.39 -18.98 9.22
CA GLU A 101 -16.47 -18.54 8.35
C GLU A 101 -16.12 -17.28 7.56
N ARG A 102 -15.49 -16.29 8.21
CA ARG A 102 -15.02 -15.07 7.54
C ARG A 102 -13.95 -15.37 6.50
N THR A 103 -13.05 -16.30 6.78
CA THR A 103 -11.96 -16.67 5.85
C THR A 103 -12.47 -17.21 4.51
N LYS A 104 -13.61 -17.93 4.51
CA LYS A 104 -14.25 -18.43 3.27
C LYS A 104 -14.51 -17.32 2.26
N HIS A 105 -14.88 -16.13 2.72
CA HIS A 105 -15.25 -14.99 1.87
C HIS A 105 -14.15 -13.92 1.75
N HIS A 106 -12.92 -14.19 2.19
CA HIS A 106 -11.83 -13.22 2.11
C HIS A 106 -11.34 -13.02 0.65
N LEU A 107 -11.51 -11.83 0.08
CA LEU A 107 -11.01 -11.47 -1.27
C LEU A 107 -10.42 -10.05 -1.39
N GLY A 108 -10.82 -9.09 -0.56
CA GLY A 108 -10.44 -7.68 -0.74
C GLY A 108 -9.11 -7.24 -0.11
N TYR A 109 -8.35 -8.15 0.51
CA TYR A 109 -7.08 -7.82 1.15
C TYR A 109 -5.96 -8.78 0.73
N PRO A 110 -4.69 -8.34 0.74
CA PRO A 110 -3.59 -9.04 0.10
C PRO A 110 -2.96 -10.10 1.02
N TYR A 111 -3.76 -10.91 1.70
CA TYR A 111 -3.27 -11.93 2.64
C TYR A 111 -3.31 -13.31 1.99
N ASN A 112 -2.15 -13.96 1.93
CA ASN A 112 -2.07 -15.36 1.57
C ASN A 112 -2.42 -16.22 2.78
N LEU A 113 -3.55 -16.91 2.70
CA LEU A 113 -4.08 -17.77 3.77
C LEU A 113 -3.76 -19.26 3.55
N ASP A 114 -3.01 -19.60 2.50
CA ASP A 114 -2.65 -20.99 2.15
C ASP A 114 -1.34 -21.40 2.83
N PHE A 115 -1.45 -21.67 4.13
CA PHE A 115 -0.35 -22.16 4.94
C PHE A 115 -0.83 -23.10 6.05
N ASP A 116 0.05 -24.01 6.47
CA ASP A 116 -0.13 -24.86 7.65
C ASP A 116 1.19 -24.87 8.42
N PHE A 117 1.13 -24.39 9.65
CA PHE A 117 2.27 -24.24 10.56
C PHE A 117 2.16 -25.13 11.79
N GLY A 118 1.37 -26.23 11.73
CA GLY A 118 1.23 -27.17 12.84
C GLY A 118 2.57 -27.66 13.41
N ALA A 119 3.57 -27.89 12.55
CA ALA A 119 4.93 -28.29 12.96
C ALA A 119 5.67 -27.22 13.80
N LEU A 120 5.28 -25.94 13.69
CA LEU A 120 5.86 -24.83 14.44
C LEU A 120 5.07 -24.47 15.70
N ALA A 121 3.93 -25.13 15.95
CA ALA A 121 3.03 -24.78 17.06
C ALA A 121 3.72 -24.85 18.43
N GLN A 122 4.59 -25.84 18.64
CA GLN A 122 5.32 -25.98 19.92
C GLN A 122 6.30 -24.85 20.19
N LEU A 123 6.73 -24.12 19.17
CA LEU A 123 7.60 -22.96 19.38
C LEU A 123 6.86 -21.82 20.07
N GLN A 124 5.53 -21.76 19.99
CA GLN A 124 4.71 -20.73 20.64
C GLN A 124 4.79 -20.75 22.18
N HIS A 125 5.35 -21.80 22.79
CA HIS A 125 5.63 -21.86 24.22
C HIS A 125 6.86 -21.05 24.66
N PHE A 126 7.63 -20.51 23.71
CA PHE A 126 8.82 -19.71 23.99
C PHE A 126 8.60 -18.22 23.69
N SER A 127 9.06 -17.35 24.60
CA SER A 127 9.14 -15.91 24.37
C SER A 127 10.40 -15.59 23.54
N ILE A 128 10.33 -15.85 22.23
CA ILE A 128 11.46 -15.63 21.32
C ILE A 128 11.55 -14.15 20.96
N ASN A 129 12.68 -13.50 21.29
CA ASN A 129 12.88 -12.07 21.08
C ASN A 129 14.22 -11.78 20.38
N ASN A 130 14.17 -11.18 19.20
CA ASN A 130 15.37 -10.82 18.41
C ASN A 130 15.81 -9.38 18.72
N LEU A 131 16.26 -9.14 19.95
CA LEU A 131 16.71 -7.82 20.40
C LEU A 131 17.85 -7.27 19.52
N GLY A 132 17.75 -5.99 19.14
CA GLY A 132 18.83 -5.28 18.43
C GLY A 132 19.12 -5.80 17.02
N ASP A 133 20.34 -5.53 16.57
CA ASP A 133 20.81 -5.83 15.21
C ASP A 133 20.81 -7.35 14.92
N PRO A 134 20.29 -7.80 13.76
CA PRO A 134 20.29 -9.22 13.39
C PRO A 134 21.67 -9.87 13.24
N PHE A 135 22.70 -9.09 12.93
CA PHE A 135 24.06 -9.53 12.63
C PHE A 135 25.00 -9.46 13.83
N ILE A 136 24.55 -8.89 14.96
CA ILE A 136 25.35 -8.76 16.18
C ILE A 136 24.77 -9.67 17.25
N GLU A 137 25.65 -10.47 17.87
CA GLU A 137 25.26 -11.33 18.98
C GLU A 137 24.83 -10.48 20.19
N SER A 138 23.77 -10.93 20.87
CA SER A 138 23.26 -10.29 22.08
C SER A 138 23.35 -11.26 23.24
N ASN A 139 23.46 -10.73 24.46
CA ASN A 139 23.45 -11.52 25.69
C ASN A 139 22.11 -12.25 25.95
N TYR A 140 21.03 -11.90 25.24
CA TYR A 140 19.76 -12.62 25.34
C TYR A 140 19.76 -13.86 24.43
N GLY A 141 19.66 -15.05 25.02
CA GLY A 141 19.81 -16.34 24.34
C GLY A 141 18.55 -16.97 23.74
N VAL A 142 17.34 -16.48 24.05
CA VAL A 142 16.08 -17.04 23.50
C VAL A 142 15.67 -16.27 22.25
N HIS A 143 16.44 -16.44 21.17
CA HIS A 143 16.25 -15.71 19.91
C HIS A 143 16.28 -16.63 18.68
N SER A 144 15.92 -16.07 17.52
CA SER A 144 15.89 -16.76 16.22
C SER A 144 16.72 -16.07 15.14
N ARG A 145 17.69 -15.20 15.51
CA ARG A 145 18.55 -14.45 14.58
C ARG A 145 19.11 -15.27 13.40
N GLN A 146 19.48 -16.53 13.62
CA GLN A 146 19.96 -17.40 12.53
C GLN A 146 18.89 -17.63 11.43
N PHE A 147 17.62 -17.78 11.81
CA PHE A 147 16.50 -17.85 10.87
C PHE A 147 16.29 -16.51 10.18
N GLU A 148 16.36 -15.41 10.93
CA GLU A 148 16.26 -14.05 10.41
C GLU A 148 17.33 -13.77 9.34
N VAL A 149 18.60 -13.99 9.64
CA VAL A 149 19.70 -13.84 8.67
C VAL A 149 19.50 -14.76 7.47
N GLY A 150 19.01 -15.99 7.67
CA GLY A 150 18.68 -16.90 6.57
C GLY A 150 17.58 -16.37 5.64
N VAL A 151 16.56 -15.70 6.19
CA VAL A 151 15.50 -15.02 5.41
C VAL A 151 16.07 -13.81 4.67
N LEU A 152 16.86 -12.98 5.36
CA LEU A 152 17.51 -11.80 4.76
C LEU A 152 18.41 -12.19 3.59
N ASP A 153 19.26 -13.20 3.78
CA ASP A 153 20.12 -13.77 2.74
C ASP A 153 19.33 -14.25 1.52
N TRP A 154 18.14 -14.79 1.74
CA TRP A 154 17.28 -15.26 0.64
C TRP A 154 16.73 -14.10 -0.19
N PHE A 155 16.31 -13.02 0.47
CA PHE A 155 15.85 -11.80 -0.21
C PHE A 155 17.00 -11.00 -0.84
N ALA A 156 18.17 -10.96 -0.19
CA ALA A 156 19.38 -10.35 -0.74
C ALA A 156 19.76 -10.98 -2.09
N ARG A 157 19.73 -12.31 -2.19
CA ARG A 157 19.91 -13.02 -3.47
C ARG A 157 18.82 -12.71 -4.48
N LEU A 158 17.57 -12.60 -4.04
CA LEU A 158 16.43 -12.29 -4.92
C LEU A 158 16.57 -10.89 -5.55
N TRP A 159 17.08 -9.92 -4.79
CA TRP A 159 17.27 -8.53 -5.22
C TRP A 159 18.70 -8.21 -5.65
N GLU A 160 19.54 -9.24 -5.84
CA GLU A 160 20.90 -9.14 -6.38
C GLU A 160 21.81 -8.16 -5.62
N ILE A 161 21.84 -8.27 -4.28
CA ILE A 161 22.84 -7.61 -3.43
C ILE A 161 23.71 -8.65 -2.73
N GLU A 162 25.02 -8.42 -2.71
CA GLU A 162 25.98 -9.34 -2.09
C GLU A 162 25.91 -9.30 -0.56
N LYS A 163 26.29 -10.41 0.08
CA LYS A 163 26.07 -10.62 1.52
C LYS A 163 26.76 -9.61 2.42
N ASP A 164 27.91 -9.11 2.00
CA ASP A 164 28.73 -8.11 2.70
C ASP A 164 28.34 -6.67 2.36
N GLU A 165 27.46 -6.46 1.36
CA GLU A 165 27.02 -5.15 0.91
C GLU A 165 25.64 -4.74 1.45
N TYR A 166 24.88 -5.68 2.02
CA TYR A 166 23.53 -5.42 2.52
C TYR A 166 23.47 -5.38 4.04
N TRP A 167 22.53 -4.59 4.55
CA TRP A 167 22.01 -4.70 5.91
C TRP A 167 20.48 -4.77 5.84
N GLY A 168 19.86 -5.47 6.77
CA GLY A 168 18.42 -5.60 6.82
C GLY A 168 17.92 -6.25 8.10
N TYR A 169 16.61 -6.32 8.28
CA TYR A 169 15.97 -6.99 9.42
C TYR A 169 14.52 -7.39 9.11
N ILE A 170 13.98 -8.30 9.91
CA ILE A 170 12.55 -8.64 9.90
C ILE A 170 11.77 -7.56 10.64
N THR A 171 10.82 -6.94 9.92
CA THR A 171 9.94 -5.89 10.43
C THR A 171 8.59 -6.48 10.88
N ASN A 172 7.79 -5.73 11.65
CA ASN A 172 6.43 -6.15 12.00
C ASN A 172 5.45 -6.08 10.82
N CYS A 173 5.73 -5.29 9.79
CA CYS A 173 4.94 -5.23 8.55
C CYS A 173 5.61 -4.30 7.52
N GLY A 174 5.02 -4.21 6.32
CA GLY A 174 5.46 -3.23 5.31
C GLY A 174 5.40 -1.76 5.76
N THR A 175 4.56 -1.40 6.74
CA THR A 175 4.58 -0.02 7.29
C THR A 175 5.91 0.28 7.97
N GLU A 176 6.40 -0.64 8.81
CA GLU A 176 7.70 -0.48 9.46
C GLU A 176 8.85 -0.53 8.44
N GLY A 177 8.73 -1.36 7.40
CA GLY A 177 9.66 -1.36 6.26
C GLY A 177 9.75 0.01 5.58
N ASN A 178 8.62 0.62 5.23
CA ASN A 178 8.59 1.94 4.61
C ASN A 178 9.08 3.04 5.56
N LEU A 179 8.70 2.99 6.84
CA LEU A 179 9.22 3.91 7.86
C LEU A 179 10.74 3.84 7.91
N HIS A 180 11.31 2.64 7.95
CA HIS A 180 12.76 2.46 8.03
C HIS A 180 13.47 2.86 6.74
N GLY A 181 12.98 2.44 5.57
CA GLY A 181 13.58 2.82 4.29
C GLY A 181 13.59 4.33 4.05
N ILE A 182 12.52 5.02 4.43
CA ILE A 182 12.44 6.48 4.32
C ILE A 182 13.33 7.15 5.39
N LEU A 183 13.40 6.62 6.60
CA LEU A 183 14.32 7.10 7.64
C LEU A 183 15.76 7.03 7.16
N VAL A 184 16.19 5.89 6.59
CA VAL A 184 17.53 5.74 6.01
C VAL A 184 17.76 6.78 4.92
N GLY A 185 16.82 6.94 3.98
CA GLY A 185 16.93 7.99 2.96
C GLY A 185 17.07 9.40 3.53
N ARG A 186 16.34 9.71 4.61
CA ARG A 186 16.43 10.98 5.34
C ARG A 186 17.76 11.17 6.05
N GLU A 187 18.34 10.14 6.65
CA GLU A 187 19.66 10.27 7.27
C GLU A 187 20.78 10.41 6.24
N VAL A 188 20.66 9.73 5.08
CA VAL A 188 21.59 9.91 3.96
C VAL A 188 21.46 11.32 3.35
N PHE A 189 20.24 11.86 3.26
CA PHE A 189 19.95 13.20 2.75
C PHE A 189 19.10 14.01 3.73
N PRO A 190 19.69 14.62 4.78
CA PRO A 190 18.95 15.35 5.81
C PRO A 190 18.08 16.51 5.30
N ASP A 191 18.51 17.14 4.21
CA ASP A 191 17.80 18.25 3.53
C ASP A 191 17.03 17.80 2.29
N GLY A 192 16.89 16.48 2.08
CA GLY A 192 16.23 15.90 0.91
C GLY A 192 14.71 16.03 0.95
N ILE A 193 14.10 16.19 -0.23
CA ILE A 193 12.64 16.23 -0.40
C ILE A 193 12.13 14.82 -0.73
N LEU A 194 11.08 14.36 -0.03
CA LEU A 194 10.41 13.10 -0.34
C LEU A 194 9.41 13.28 -1.49
N TYR A 195 9.61 12.56 -2.59
CA TYR A 195 8.67 12.43 -3.70
C TYR A 195 7.99 11.08 -3.64
N ALA A 196 6.66 11.08 -3.73
CA ALA A 196 5.87 9.85 -3.75
C ALA A 196 4.65 10.03 -4.63
N SER A 197 4.27 8.98 -5.34
CA SER A 197 2.99 8.91 -6.06
C SER A 197 1.82 9.21 -5.11
N ARG A 198 0.78 9.91 -5.59
CA ARG A 198 -0.46 10.10 -4.81
C ARG A 198 -1.16 8.78 -4.46
N GLU A 199 -0.87 7.70 -5.18
CA GLU A 199 -1.35 6.33 -4.96
C GLU A 199 -0.41 5.52 -4.03
N SER A 200 0.70 6.10 -3.58
CA SER A 200 1.58 5.45 -2.60
C SER A 200 0.83 5.16 -1.31
N HIS A 201 1.15 4.02 -0.68
CA HIS A 201 0.50 3.61 0.55
C HIS A 201 0.65 4.68 1.65
N TYR A 202 -0.40 4.86 2.46
CA TYR A 202 -0.47 5.94 3.45
C TYR A 202 0.70 5.95 4.45
N SER A 203 1.39 4.80 4.64
CA SER A 203 2.60 4.71 5.49
C SER A 203 3.73 5.61 5.02
N VAL A 204 3.85 5.87 3.72
CA VAL A 204 4.88 6.76 3.14
C VAL A 204 4.64 8.20 3.60
N PHE A 205 3.39 8.69 3.50
CA PHE A 205 3.03 10.01 3.99
C PHE A 205 3.05 10.11 5.52
N LYS A 206 2.77 8.99 6.22
CA LYS A 206 2.96 8.88 7.67
C LYS A 206 4.43 9.06 8.03
N ALA A 207 5.35 8.42 7.30
CA ALA A 207 6.80 8.57 7.50
C ALA A 207 7.22 10.03 7.36
N ALA A 208 6.82 10.68 6.26
CA ALA A 208 7.10 12.11 6.03
C ALA A 208 6.65 12.99 7.20
N ARG A 209 5.43 12.76 7.70
CA ARG A 209 4.89 13.49 8.86
C ARG A 209 5.67 13.22 10.13
N MET A 210 5.99 11.95 10.43
CA MET A 210 6.73 11.57 11.64
C MET A 210 8.15 12.14 11.65
N TYR A 211 8.82 12.14 10.50
CA TYR A 211 10.20 12.61 10.34
C TYR A 211 10.31 14.10 9.99
N ARG A 212 9.18 14.80 9.89
CA ARG A 212 9.09 16.23 9.50
C ARG A 212 9.79 16.53 8.17
N MET A 213 9.65 15.62 7.21
CA MET A 213 10.21 15.80 5.87
C MET A 213 9.28 16.65 5.00
N GLU A 214 9.87 17.46 4.14
CA GLU A 214 9.16 18.05 3.01
C GLU A 214 8.71 16.91 2.07
N CYS A 215 7.42 16.90 1.71
CA CYS A 215 6.84 15.82 0.90
C CYS A 215 6.03 16.37 -0.28
N VAL A 216 6.44 15.96 -1.48
CA VAL A 216 5.81 16.31 -2.74
C VAL A 216 5.05 15.10 -3.28
N LYS A 217 3.73 15.24 -3.38
CA LYS A 217 2.88 14.23 -4.02
C LYS A 217 2.95 14.36 -5.53
N VAL A 218 3.31 13.29 -6.22
CA VAL A 218 3.37 13.20 -7.69
C VAL A 218 2.05 12.64 -8.22
N ALA A 219 1.57 13.16 -9.34
CA ALA A 219 0.39 12.65 -10.03
C ALA A 219 0.63 11.23 -10.55
N THR A 220 -0.45 10.56 -10.94
CA THR A 220 -0.42 9.19 -11.46
C THR A 220 -1.12 9.10 -12.79
N LEU A 221 -0.73 8.11 -13.58
CA LEU A 221 -1.51 7.62 -14.71
C LEU A 221 -2.81 6.98 -14.22
N VAL A 222 -3.75 6.74 -15.14
CA VAL A 222 -5.02 6.08 -14.81
C VAL A 222 -4.82 4.66 -14.27
N THR A 223 -3.76 3.98 -14.73
CA THR A 223 -3.30 2.67 -14.26
C THR A 223 -2.89 2.68 -12.78
N GLY A 224 -2.55 3.84 -12.23
CA GLY A 224 -2.05 4.02 -10.86
C GLY A 224 -0.54 4.19 -10.75
N GLU A 225 0.21 4.05 -11.86
CA GLU A 225 1.65 4.26 -11.92
C GLU A 225 2.00 5.74 -11.76
N ILE A 226 3.16 6.04 -11.18
CA ILE A 226 3.69 7.40 -11.06
C ILE A 226 3.82 8.06 -12.45
N ASN A 227 3.31 9.28 -12.57
CA ASN A 227 3.44 10.04 -13.80
C ASN A 227 4.80 10.73 -13.84
N CYS A 228 5.74 10.19 -14.62
CA CYS A 228 7.10 10.72 -14.72
C CYS A 228 7.18 12.12 -15.38
N ALA A 229 6.19 12.54 -16.17
CA ALA A 229 6.15 13.90 -16.69
C ALA A 229 5.81 14.93 -15.60
N ASP A 230 4.86 14.60 -14.71
CA ASP A 230 4.58 15.42 -13.52
C ASP A 230 5.70 15.32 -12.47
N PHE A 231 6.35 14.16 -12.37
CA PHE A 231 7.54 14.02 -11.54
C PHE A 231 8.65 14.98 -11.98
N LYS A 232 8.96 14.99 -13.28
CA LYS A 232 9.93 15.90 -13.91
C LYS A 232 9.61 17.36 -13.63
N SER A 233 8.35 17.79 -13.78
CA SER A 233 7.94 19.17 -13.53
C SER A 233 8.11 19.59 -12.06
N LYS A 234 8.04 18.64 -11.12
CA LYS A 234 8.22 18.86 -9.67
C LYS A 234 9.68 18.80 -9.22
N LEU A 235 10.53 18.06 -9.94
CA LEU A 235 11.98 18.02 -9.68
C LEU A 235 12.68 19.31 -10.13
N ILE A 236 12.32 19.86 -11.29
CA ILE A 236 13.03 21.01 -11.90
C ILE A 236 13.15 22.23 -10.97
N PRO A 237 12.10 22.62 -10.21
CA PRO A 237 12.20 23.75 -9.28
C PRO A 237 13.04 23.48 -8.03
N ASN A 238 13.40 22.22 -7.75
CA ASN A 238 14.01 21.76 -6.49
C ASN A 238 15.40 21.11 -6.68
N LYS A 239 16.08 21.38 -7.81
CA LYS A 239 17.35 20.72 -8.17
C LYS A 239 18.49 20.97 -7.18
N ASP A 240 18.42 22.05 -6.41
CA ASP A 240 19.37 22.42 -5.37
C ASP A 240 19.33 21.48 -4.16
N LYS A 241 18.23 20.74 -3.96
CA LYS A 241 18.08 19.76 -2.87
C LYS A 241 18.15 18.31 -3.38
N PRO A 242 18.65 17.35 -2.58
CA PRO A 242 18.56 15.93 -2.91
C PRO A 242 17.11 15.45 -3.02
N ALA A 243 16.90 14.38 -3.78
CA ALA A 243 15.58 13.75 -3.91
C ALA A 243 15.55 12.40 -3.19
N ILE A 244 14.53 12.18 -2.35
CA ILE A 244 14.21 10.87 -1.78
C ILE A 244 12.93 10.41 -2.46
N ILE A 245 12.91 9.23 -3.07
CA ILE A 245 11.79 8.79 -3.91
C ILE A 245 11.23 7.49 -3.36
N ASN A 246 9.91 7.44 -3.15
CA ASN A 246 9.20 6.18 -2.97
C ASN A 246 8.68 5.67 -4.33
N VAL A 247 9.17 4.51 -4.74
CA VAL A 247 8.73 3.80 -5.96
C VAL A 247 7.84 2.62 -5.54
N ASN A 248 6.61 2.56 -6.04
CA ASN A 248 5.65 1.52 -5.69
C ASN A 248 5.81 0.28 -6.59
N ILE A 249 6.15 -0.85 -5.99
CA ILE A 249 6.13 -2.16 -6.65
C ILE A 249 4.82 -2.85 -6.24
N GLY A 250 3.72 -2.40 -6.82
CA GLY A 250 2.35 -2.78 -6.48
C GLY A 250 1.65 -1.77 -5.57
N THR A 251 0.94 -0.80 -6.15
CA THR A 251 0.07 0.13 -5.41
C THR A 251 -1.08 -0.62 -4.73
N THR A 252 -1.60 -0.06 -3.64
CA THR A 252 -2.54 -0.79 -2.77
C THR A 252 -3.89 -1.06 -3.42
N VAL A 253 -4.41 -0.10 -4.20
CA VAL A 253 -5.76 -0.18 -4.76
C VAL A 253 -5.75 -0.75 -6.18
N LYS A 254 -4.85 -0.26 -7.03
CA LYS A 254 -4.80 -0.63 -8.45
C LYS A 254 -3.77 -1.72 -8.78
N GLY A 255 -2.89 -2.06 -7.83
CA GLY A 255 -1.78 -2.99 -8.09
C GLY A 255 -0.89 -2.51 -9.24
N ALA A 256 -0.63 -1.21 -9.32
CA ALA A 256 0.25 -0.63 -10.32
C ALA A 256 1.72 -0.83 -9.93
N VAL A 257 2.60 -1.03 -10.92
CA VAL A 257 4.05 -1.14 -10.70
C VAL A 257 4.71 0.06 -11.35
N ASP A 258 5.26 0.96 -10.56
CA ASP A 258 6.02 2.08 -11.08
C ASP A 258 7.23 1.60 -11.89
N ASP A 259 7.43 2.18 -13.07
CA ASP A 259 8.59 1.89 -13.90
C ASP A 259 9.85 2.49 -13.28
N LEU A 260 10.58 1.67 -12.54
CA LEU A 260 11.82 2.05 -11.86
C LEU A 260 12.88 2.58 -12.84
N ASP A 261 12.96 2.05 -14.06
CA ASP A 261 13.94 2.53 -15.06
C ASP A 261 13.57 3.93 -15.54
N LEU A 262 12.28 4.17 -15.80
CA LEU A 262 11.80 5.48 -16.20
C LEU A 262 11.96 6.53 -15.08
N VAL A 263 11.76 6.14 -13.81
CA VAL A 263 11.99 7.03 -12.66
C VAL A 263 13.46 7.42 -12.56
N ILE A 264 14.38 6.47 -12.69
CA ILE A 264 15.84 6.73 -12.68
C ILE A 264 16.22 7.64 -13.85
N GLN A 265 15.76 7.32 -15.07
CA GLN A 265 16.00 8.15 -16.25
C GLN A 265 15.48 9.59 -16.04
N THR A 266 14.31 9.75 -15.44
CA THR A 266 13.72 11.07 -15.17
C THR A 266 14.57 11.89 -14.21
N LEU A 267 15.15 11.25 -13.17
CA LEU A 267 16.09 11.91 -12.25
C LEU A 267 17.35 12.37 -12.97
N GLU A 268 17.95 11.48 -13.78
CA GLU A 268 19.16 11.77 -14.55
C GLU A 268 18.94 12.92 -15.54
N GLU A 269 17.83 12.91 -16.29
CA GLU A 269 17.45 14.00 -17.20
C GLU A 269 17.20 15.33 -16.48
N CYS A 270 16.81 15.27 -15.20
CA CYS A 270 16.67 16.46 -14.37
C CYS A 270 18.01 16.97 -13.80
N GLY A 271 19.12 16.25 -14.01
CA GLY A 271 20.44 16.61 -13.53
C GLY A 271 20.76 16.10 -12.12
N TYR A 272 20.03 15.10 -11.62
CA TYR A 272 20.38 14.41 -10.39
C TYR A 272 21.39 13.30 -10.68
N SER A 273 22.61 13.46 -10.20
CA SER A 273 23.60 12.38 -10.14
C SER A 273 23.21 11.34 -9.08
N HIS A 274 23.76 10.12 -9.15
CA HIS A 274 23.37 9.01 -8.25
C HIS A 274 23.67 9.29 -6.77
N ASP A 275 24.61 10.17 -6.46
CA ASP A 275 24.92 10.66 -5.11
C ASP A 275 23.99 11.79 -4.62
N ARG A 276 22.98 12.14 -5.42
CA ARG A 276 22.00 13.22 -5.13
C ARG A 276 20.57 12.70 -4.98
N PHE A 277 20.36 11.39 -5.03
CA PHE A 277 19.05 10.81 -4.76
C PHE A 277 19.10 9.48 -4.02
N TYR A 278 18.00 9.16 -3.35
CA TYR A 278 17.76 7.88 -2.69
C TYR A 278 16.42 7.31 -3.16
N ILE A 279 16.40 6.06 -3.60
CA ILE A 279 15.16 5.37 -3.98
C ILE A 279 14.82 4.28 -2.96
N HIS A 280 13.65 4.41 -2.32
CA HIS A 280 12.99 3.35 -1.58
C HIS A 280 11.98 2.64 -2.49
N CYS A 281 12.15 1.33 -2.69
CA CYS A 281 11.16 0.49 -3.36
C CYS A 281 10.19 -0.10 -2.35
N ASP A 282 8.97 0.43 -2.28
CA ASP A 282 7.87 -0.17 -1.52
C ASP A 282 7.31 -1.34 -2.32
N GLY A 283 7.81 -2.53 -2.01
CA GLY A 283 7.38 -3.80 -2.58
C GLY A 283 6.53 -4.62 -1.62
N ALA A 284 5.74 -3.98 -0.76
CA ALA A 284 4.98 -4.66 0.29
C ALA A 284 4.24 -5.91 -0.21
N LEU A 285 3.62 -5.85 -1.40
CA LEU A 285 2.98 -7.00 -2.04
C LEU A 285 3.82 -7.56 -3.21
N PHE A 286 4.10 -6.77 -4.25
CA PHE A 286 4.71 -7.32 -5.47
C PHE A 286 6.23 -7.41 -5.43
N GLY A 287 6.91 -6.92 -4.37
CA GLY A 287 8.36 -7.04 -4.23
C GLY A 287 8.88 -8.49 -4.26
N LEU A 288 8.06 -9.44 -3.80
CA LEU A 288 8.33 -10.88 -3.95
C LEU A 288 7.83 -11.44 -5.29
N MET A 289 6.75 -10.88 -5.86
CA MET A 289 6.13 -11.42 -7.06
C MET A 289 6.92 -11.09 -8.32
N MET A 290 7.34 -9.82 -8.47
CA MET A 290 7.94 -9.29 -9.70
C MET A 290 9.16 -10.08 -10.21
N PRO A 291 10.09 -10.56 -9.36
CA PRO A 291 11.20 -11.39 -9.82
C PRO A 291 10.79 -12.69 -10.55
N PHE A 292 9.54 -13.15 -10.37
CA PHE A 292 9.01 -14.36 -11.01
C PHE A 292 8.07 -14.08 -12.19
N VAL A 293 7.79 -12.81 -12.49
CA VAL A 293 6.98 -12.39 -13.63
C VAL A 293 7.89 -12.17 -14.84
N LYS A 294 7.57 -12.83 -15.97
CA LYS A 294 8.36 -12.68 -17.20
C LYS A 294 8.25 -11.24 -17.71
N ARG A 295 9.37 -10.64 -18.12
CA ARG A 295 9.46 -9.27 -18.66
C ARG A 295 9.03 -8.15 -17.70
N ALA A 296 8.80 -8.44 -16.42
CA ALA A 296 8.56 -7.39 -15.44
C ALA A 296 9.84 -6.54 -15.22
N PRO A 297 9.70 -5.25 -14.91
CA PRO A 297 10.82 -4.42 -14.48
C PRO A 297 11.53 -5.07 -13.28
N LYS A 298 12.86 -5.18 -13.37
CA LYS A 298 13.65 -5.76 -12.29
C LYS A 298 13.85 -4.75 -11.17
N VAL A 299 13.40 -5.12 -9.97
CA VAL A 299 13.76 -4.46 -8.71
C VAL A 299 15.01 -5.15 -8.19
N SER A 300 16.14 -4.46 -8.24
CA SER A 300 17.46 -5.03 -7.98
C SER A 300 18.44 -3.95 -7.54
N PHE A 301 19.33 -4.31 -6.62
CA PHE A 301 20.41 -3.44 -6.15
C PHE A 301 21.54 -3.23 -7.16
N LYS A 302 21.47 -3.86 -8.35
CA LYS A 302 22.28 -3.46 -9.50
C LYS A 302 21.91 -2.07 -10.04
N LYS A 303 20.72 -1.58 -9.68
CA LYS A 303 20.26 -0.21 -9.95
C LYS A 303 20.62 0.70 -8.77
N PRO A 304 20.65 2.04 -8.94
CA PRO A 304 20.91 2.99 -7.86
C PRO A 304 19.73 3.13 -6.87
N ILE A 305 19.20 2.00 -6.39
CA ILE A 305 18.22 1.96 -5.30
C ILE A 305 18.91 1.92 -3.94
N GLY A 306 18.27 2.53 -2.96
CA GLY A 306 18.76 2.61 -1.58
C GLY A 306 18.23 1.51 -0.68
N SER A 307 16.93 1.17 -0.81
CA SER A 307 16.31 0.08 -0.05
C SER A 307 15.08 -0.53 -0.72
N VAL A 308 14.71 -1.74 -0.26
CA VAL A 308 13.51 -2.47 -0.67
C VAL A 308 12.80 -3.02 0.56
N SER A 309 11.47 -2.86 0.62
CA SER A 309 10.61 -3.47 1.63
C SER A 309 9.65 -4.50 1.03
N VAL A 310 9.28 -5.53 1.81
CA VAL A 310 8.21 -6.48 1.47
C VAL A 310 7.47 -6.91 2.73
N SER A 311 6.17 -7.21 2.63
CA SER A 311 5.39 -7.78 3.73
C SER A 311 5.36 -9.30 3.63
N GLY A 312 5.84 -9.98 4.67
CA GLY A 312 5.86 -11.43 4.74
C GLY A 312 4.46 -12.03 4.89
N HIS A 313 3.60 -11.40 5.70
CA HIS A 313 2.21 -11.83 5.88
C HIS A 313 1.30 -11.59 4.65
N LYS A 314 1.82 -10.99 3.58
CA LYS A 314 1.10 -10.84 2.31
C LYS A 314 1.31 -12.06 1.42
N PHE A 315 2.19 -11.99 0.41
CA PHE A 315 2.31 -13.07 -0.58
C PHE A 315 2.97 -14.35 -0.03
N VAL A 316 3.96 -14.23 0.87
CA VAL A 316 4.59 -15.41 1.50
C VAL A 316 3.55 -16.20 2.29
N GLY A 317 2.78 -15.49 3.12
CA GLY A 317 1.80 -16.06 4.06
C GLY A 317 2.42 -16.26 5.44
N CYS A 318 1.84 -15.64 6.46
CA CYS A 318 2.29 -15.71 7.85
C CYS A 318 1.09 -15.43 8.78
N PRO A 319 0.90 -16.15 9.90
CA PRO A 319 -0.25 -15.95 10.78
C PRO A 319 -0.15 -14.69 11.65
N MET A 320 0.99 -14.00 11.59
CA MET A 320 1.21 -12.70 12.22
C MET A 320 1.75 -11.71 11.20
N PRO A 321 1.45 -10.40 11.35
CA PRO A 321 2.12 -9.37 10.57
C PRO A 321 3.64 -9.48 10.71
N CYS A 322 4.30 -9.47 9.56
CA CYS A 322 5.76 -9.38 9.45
C CYS A 322 6.17 -8.81 8.08
N GLY A 323 7.44 -8.47 7.93
CA GLY A 323 8.04 -8.00 6.69
C GLY A 323 9.56 -8.16 6.66
N VAL A 324 10.16 -7.77 5.56
CA VAL A 324 11.61 -7.74 5.35
C VAL A 324 11.95 -6.35 4.83
N GLN A 325 13.00 -5.76 5.39
CA GLN A 325 13.59 -4.51 4.93
C GLN A 325 15.07 -4.76 4.64
N ILE A 326 15.52 -4.43 3.43
CA ILE A 326 16.94 -4.49 3.03
C ILE A 326 17.37 -3.13 2.51
N THR A 327 18.55 -2.69 2.89
CA THR A 327 19.23 -1.48 2.43
C THR A 327 20.71 -1.78 2.20
N ARG A 328 21.41 -0.87 1.51
CA ARG A 328 22.87 -0.91 1.43
C ARG A 328 23.49 -0.72 2.81
N MET A 329 24.53 -1.50 3.10
CA MET A 329 25.30 -1.44 4.35
C MET A 329 25.90 -0.06 4.57
N GLU A 330 26.39 0.59 3.50
CA GLU A 330 26.98 1.94 3.57
C GLU A 330 26.01 3.00 4.13
N HIS A 331 24.71 2.88 3.84
CA HIS A 331 23.69 3.81 4.35
C HIS A 331 23.39 3.60 5.84
N ILE A 332 23.53 2.37 6.34
CA ILE A 332 23.29 2.08 7.77
C ILE A 332 24.38 2.65 8.66
N ASN A 333 25.61 2.77 8.16
CA ASN A 333 26.69 3.40 8.91
C ASN A 333 26.42 4.89 9.19
N VAL A 334 25.55 5.54 8.40
CA VAL A 334 25.09 6.92 8.65
C VAL A 334 24.03 6.98 9.76
N LEU A 335 23.17 5.94 9.86
CA LEU A 335 22.07 5.85 10.82
C LEU A 335 22.51 5.36 12.21
N SER A 336 23.42 4.39 12.28
CA SER A 336 23.63 3.59 13.49
C SER A 336 24.47 4.30 14.56
N SER A 337 24.06 4.17 15.82
CA SER A 337 24.88 4.49 17.01
C SER A 337 25.04 3.25 17.90
N ASN A 338 26.11 3.20 18.68
CA ASN A 338 26.40 2.04 19.55
C ASN A 338 25.51 2.07 20.82
N VAL A 339 24.96 0.91 21.22
CA VAL A 339 24.20 0.75 22.48
C VAL A 339 24.89 -0.23 23.41
N GLU A 340 25.47 0.28 24.49
CA GLU A 340 26.35 -0.46 25.39
C GLU A 340 25.66 -1.62 26.12
N TYR A 341 24.45 -1.42 26.65
CA TYR A 341 23.76 -2.48 27.42
C TYR A 341 23.24 -3.64 26.57
N LEU A 342 23.03 -3.42 25.27
CA LEU A 342 22.65 -4.48 24.31
C LEU A 342 23.86 -5.13 23.65
N ALA A 343 25.07 -4.58 23.84
CA ALA A 343 26.27 -4.90 23.08
C ALA A 343 26.03 -4.93 21.55
N SER A 344 25.17 -4.03 21.07
CA SER A 344 24.66 -4.04 19.69
C SER A 344 24.56 -2.63 19.11
N ARG A 345 24.24 -2.52 17.82
CA ARG A 345 23.96 -1.25 17.14
C ARG A 345 22.45 -0.96 17.16
N ASP A 346 22.09 0.29 17.46
CA ASP A 346 20.71 0.75 17.28
C ASP A 346 20.49 1.16 15.82
N ALA A 347 20.07 0.18 15.01
CA ALA A 347 19.82 0.36 13.58
C ALA A 347 18.38 -0.04 13.17
N THR A 348 17.58 -0.53 14.12
CA THR A 348 16.20 -0.97 13.91
C THR A 348 15.22 0.02 14.55
N ILE A 349 14.00 0.17 14.02
CA ILE A 349 13.00 1.06 14.65
C ILE A 349 12.56 0.48 16.00
N MET A 350 12.40 -0.84 16.07
CA MET A 350 11.93 -1.55 17.25
C MET A 350 13.10 -2.04 18.09
N GLY A 351 13.01 -1.91 19.43
CA GLY A 351 13.99 -2.48 20.35
C GLY A 351 13.81 -3.99 20.52
N SER A 352 12.68 -4.42 21.09
CA SER A 352 12.25 -5.82 21.06
C SER A 352 11.61 -6.15 19.72
N ARG A 353 12.00 -7.26 19.12
CA ARG A 353 11.56 -7.65 17.78
C ARG A 353 11.02 -9.07 17.78
N ASN A 354 10.01 -9.30 16.95
CA ASN A 354 9.31 -10.57 16.86
C ASN A 354 10.27 -11.69 16.43
N GLY A 355 10.63 -12.58 17.36
CA GLY A 355 11.49 -13.73 17.09
C GLY A 355 10.76 -14.92 16.47
N HIS A 356 9.43 -14.93 16.44
CA HIS A 356 8.65 -15.98 15.78
C HIS A 356 8.60 -15.77 14.26
N ALA A 357 8.29 -14.56 13.82
CA ALA A 357 8.13 -14.24 12.39
C ALA A 357 9.28 -14.75 11.48
N PRO A 358 10.57 -14.61 11.83
CA PRO A 358 11.67 -15.17 11.05
C PRO A 358 11.57 -16.68 10.81
N ILE A 359 11.11 -17.44 11.81
CA ILE A 359 10.99 -18.90 11.74
C ILE A 359 9.90 -19.29 10.74
N PHE A 360 8.75 -18.61 10.78
CA PHE A 360 7.62 -18.86 9.88
C PHE A 360 7.98 -18.50 8.42
N LEU A 361 8.66 -17.38 8.23
CA LEU A 361 9.16 -16.98 6.91
C LEU A 361 10.19 -17.98 6.40
N TRP A 362 11.20 -18.32 7.21
CA TRP A 362 12.23 -19.29 6.85
C TRP A 362 11.63 -20.64 6.45
N HIS A 363 10.66 -21.14 7.22
CA HIS A 363 9.96 -22.39 6.93
C HIS A 363 9.27 -22.34 5.56
N THR A 364 8.52 -21.26 5.28
CA THR A 364 7.80 -21.10 4.02
C THR A 364 8.74 -20.97 2.83
N LEU A 365 9.83 -20.19 2.97
CA LEU A 365 10.84 -20.01 1.93
C LEU A 365 11.52 -21.34 1.57
N ASN A 366 11.82 -22.19 2.56
CA ASN A 366 12.41 -23.51 2.33
C ASN A 366 11.40 -24.49 1.71
N ARG A 367 10.13 -24.46 2.14
CA ARG A 367 9.09 -25.34 1.61
C ARG A 367 8.78 -25.05 0.14
N LYS A 368 8.69 -23.77 -0.23
CA LYS A 368 8.29 -23.34 -1.58
C LYS A 368 9.48 -23.18 -2.52
N GLY A 369 10.55 -22.53 -2.06
CA GLY A 369 11.67 -22.10 -2.91
C GLY A 369 11.24 -21.23 -4.10
N TYR A 370 12.17 -20.89 -4.98
CA TYR A 370 11.88 -20.07 -6.17
C TYR A 370 10.86 -20.71 -7.11
N LYS A 371 10.94 -22.03 -7.34
CA LYS A 371 10.01 -22.74 -8.24
C LYS A 371 8.57 -22.74 -7.70
N GLY A 372 8.39 -22.89 -6.38
CA GLY A 372 7.08 -22.84 -5.75
C GLY A 372 6.45 -21.46 -5.87
N PHE A 373 7.19 -20.40 -5.50
CA PHE A 373 6.70 -19.03 -5.66
C PHE A 373 6.43 -18.67 -7.12
N GLN A 374 7.26 -19.10 -8.06
CA GLN A 374 7.01 -18.88 -9.48
C GLN A 374 5.67 -19.49 -9.94
N LYS A 375 5.37 -20.72 -9.52
CA LYS A 375 4.08 -21.37 -9.82
C LYS A 375 2.91 -20.61 -9.19
N GLU A 376 3.04 -20.18 -7.95
CA GLU A 376 2.01 -19.42 -7.23
C GLU A 376 1.74 -18.06 -7.88
N VAL A 377 2.79 -17.31 -8.25
CA VAL A 377 2.67 -16.03 -8.95
C VAL A 377 1.93 -16.22 -10.27
N GLN A 378 2.33 -17.20 -11.08
CA GLN A 378 1.66 -17.49 -12.35
C GLN A 378 0.19 -17.89 -12.17
N LYS A 379 -0.13 -18.69 -11.14
CA LYS A 379 -1.53 -19.03 -10.80
C LYS A 379 -2.32 -17.77 -10.46
N CYS A 380 -1.77 -16.88 -9.61
CA CYS A 380 -2.46 -15.66 -9.20
C CYS A 380 -2.74 -14.74 -10.39
N LEU A 381 -1.75 -14.55 -11.29
CA LEU A 381 -1.93 -13.75 -12.50
C LEU A 381 -3.00 -14.34 -13.43
N ARG A 382 -2.96 -15.66 -13.70
CA ARG A 382 -3.99 -16.32 -14.52
C ARG A 382 -5.39 -16.17 -13.94
N ASN A 383 -5.53 -16.39 -12.62
CA ASN A 383 -6.82 -16.27 -11.94
C ASN A 383 -7.32 -14.81 -11.89
N ALA A 384 -6.42 -13.83 -11.83
CA ALA A 384 -6.78 -12.42 -11.94
C ALA A 384 -7.30 -12.06 -13.34
N HIS A 385 -6.64 -12.54 -14.39
CA HIS A 385 -7.13 -12.41 -15.77
C HIS A 385 -8.52 -13.03 -15.94
N TYR A 386 -8.68 -14.27 -15.47
CA TYR A 386 -9.97 -14.96 -15.45
C TYR A 386 -11.08 -14.11 -14.82
N LEU A 387 -10.87 -13.63 -13.59
CA LEU A 387 -11.86 -12.78 -12.90
C LEU A 387 -12.18 -11.51 -13.69
N LYS A 388 -11.16 -10.81 -14.20
CA LYS A 388 -11.35 -9.57 -14.96
C LYS A 388 -12.15 -9.84 -16.24
N ASP A 389 -11.88 -10.94 -16.95
CA ASP A 389 -12.58 -11.26 -18.19
C ASP A 389 -14.04 -11.63 -17.91
N CYS A 390 -14.31 -12.46 -16.90
CA CYS A 390 -15.68 -12.81 -16.51
C CYS A 390 -16.49 -11.59 -16.03
N LEU A 391 -15.87 -10.66 -15.28
CA LEU A 391 -16.52 -9.40 -14.90
C LEU A 391 -16.91 -8.56 -16.14
N ARG A 392 -16.02 -8.49 -17.13
CA ARG A 392 -16.26 -7.74 -18.37
C ARG A 392 -17.34 -8.39 -19.24
N GLU A 393 -17.35 -9.72 -19.32
CA GLU A 393 -18.42 -10.48 -19.99
C GLU A 393 -19.78 -10.26 -19.32
N ALA A 394 -19.82 -10.13 -18.00
CA ALA A 394 -21.02 -9.75 -17.24
C ALA A 394 -21.41 -8.26 -17.36
N GLY A 395 -20.69 -7.47 -18.16
CA GLY A 395 -20.95 -6.03 -18.35
C GLY A 395 -20.62 -5.17 -17.12
N ILE A 396 -19.69 -5.62 -16.29
CA ILE A 396 -19.19 -4.90 -15.11
C ILE A 396 -17.90 -4.17 -15.50
N SER A 397 -17.78 -2.89 -15.11
CA SER A 397 -16.54 -2.11 -15.33
C SER A 397 -15.41 -2.75 -14.52
N ALA A 398 -14.29 -3.08 -15.17
CA ALA A 398 -13.18 -3.75 -14.51
C ALA A 398 -11.85 -3.45 -15.23
N MET A 399 -10.78 -3.32 -14.45
CA MET A 399 -9.41 -3.10 -14.89
C MET A 399 -8.46 -4.05 -14.17
N LEU A 400 -7.45 -4.52 -14.90
CA LEU A 400 -6.33 -5.29 -14.40
C LEU A 400 -5.06 -4.75 -15.06
N ASN A 401 -4.10 -4.28 -14.26
CA ASN A 401 -2.78 -3.94 -14.76
C ASN A 401 -2.03 -5.22 -15.18
N GLU A 402 -1.24 -5.16 -16.25
CA GLU A 402 -0.58 -6.33 -16.87
C GLU A 402 0.23 -7.18 -15.88
N LEU A 403 0.91 -6.53 -14.92
CA LEU A 403 1.79 -7.19 -13.93
C LEU A 403 1.08 -7.47 -12.59
N SER A 404 -0.23 -7.30 -12.51
CA SER A 404 -0.97 -7.26 -11.25
C SER A 404 -1.79 -8.53 -11.01
N SER A 405 -1.98 -8.86 -9.73
CA SER A 405 -3.02 -9.79 -9.29
C SER A 405 -4.22 -9.09 -8.63
N THR A 406 -4.30 -7.76 -8.73
CA THR A 406 -5.37 -6.94 -8.18
C THR A 406 -6.33 -6.54 -9.30
N VAL A 407 -7.57 -7.01 -9.22
CA VAL A 407 -8.64 -6.68 -10.16
C VAL A 407 -9.49 -5.58 -9.53
N VAL A 408 -9.49 -4.40 -10.17
CA VAL A 408 -10.31 -3.25 -9.76
C VAL A 408 -11.60 -3.29 -10.55
N PHE A 409 -12.74 -3.09 -9.89
CA PHE A 409 -14.04 -3.14 -10.53
C PHE A 409 -15.04 -2.19 -9.87
N GLU A 410 -16.22 -2.09 -10.48
CA GLU A 410 -17.36 -1.32 -9.97
C GLU A 410 -17.67 -1.67 -8.50
N ARG A 411 -17.70 -0.65 -7.62
CA ARG A 411 -18.06 -0.83 -6.22
C ARG A 411 -19.49 -1.38 -6.08
N PRO A 412 -19.69 -2.50 -5.37
CA PRO A 412 -21.02 -2.98 -5.02
C PRO A 412 -21.81 -1.94 -4.19
N ARG A 413 -23.11 -1.77 -4.49
CA ARG A 413 -23.97 -0.81 -3.75
C ARG A 413 -24.39 -1.30 -2.37
N ASP A 414 -24.35 -2.62 -2.16
CA ASP A 414 -24.74 -3.25 -0.91
C ASP A 414 -23.54 -3.38 0.04
N GLU A 415 -23.60 -2.66 1.15
CA GLU A 415 -22.57 -2.70 2.19
C GLU A 415 -22.52 -4.05 2.93
N GLU A 416 -23.60 -4.83 2.93
CA GLU A 416 -23.56 -6.20 3.46
C GLU A 416 -22.75 -7.11 2.55
N PHE A 417 -22.94 -7.02 1.24
CA PHE A 417 -22.12 -7.72 0.25
C PHE A 417 -20.63 -7.35 0.38
N VAL A 418 -20.32 -6.05 0.49
CA VAL A 418 -18.95 -5.56 0.71
C VAL A 418 -18.34 -6.17 1.99
N ARG A 419 -19.10 -6.20 3.10
CA ARG A 419 -18.63 -6.78 4.37
C ARG A 419 -18.53 -8.31 4.35
N ARG A 420 -19.39 -9.00 3.59
CA ARG A 420 -19.37 -10.45 3.41
C ARG A 420 -18.07 -10.84 2.71
N TRP A 421 -17.81 -10.24 1.56
CA TRP A 421 -16.63 -10.49 0.72
C TRP A 421 -15.37 -9.71 1.13
N GLN A 422 -15.47 -8.92 2.19
CA GLN A 422 -14.38 -8.12 2.77
C GLN A 422 -13.67 -7.27 1.74
N LEU A 423 -14.45 -6.62 0.86
CA LEU A 423 -13.92 -5.81 -0.23
C LEU A 423 -13.39 -4.48 0.30
N ALA A 424 -12.18 -4.10 -0.09
CA ALA A 424 -11.70 -2.74 0.09
C ALA A 424 -12.26 -1.86 -1.04
N CYS A 425 -12.79 -0.70 -0.67
CA CYS A 425 -13.47 0.22 -1.58
C CYS A 425 -12.82 1.60 -1.54
N GLU A 426 -12.70 2.23 -2.71
CA GLU A 426 -12.26 3.62 -2.86
C GLU A 426 -13.13 4.31 -3.92
N GLY A 427 -13.83 5.37 -3.51
CA GLY A 427 -14.80 6.03 -4.39
C GLY A 427 -15.83 5.05 -4.95
N ASN A 428 -15.92 5.00 -6.28
CA ASN A 428 -16.81 4.11 -7.06
C ASN A 428 -16.15 2.76 -7.42
N MET A 429 -14.97 2.47 -6.86
CA MET A 429 -14.23 1.23 -7.09
C MET A 429 -14.23 0.32 -5.87
N ALA A 430 -14.19 -0.97 -6.13
CA ALA A 430 -13.75 -2.00 -5.19
C ALA A 430 -12.64 -2.82 -5.85
N HIS A 431 -11.91 -3.61 -5.08
CA HIS A 431 -10.95 -4.55 -5.66
C HIS A 431 -10.99 -5.93 -5.00
N VAL A 432 -10.61 -6.92 -5.80
CA VAL A 432 -10.25 -8.27 -5.36
C VAL A 432 -8.75 -8.43 -5.57
N ILE A 433 -8.06 -8.94 -4.56
CA ILE A 433 -6.63 -9.28 -4.66
C ILE A 433 -6.52 -10.79 -4.74
N VAL A 434 -6.15 -11.29 -5.91
CA VAL A 434 -6.01 -12.72 -6.17
C VAL A 434 -4.68 -13.19 -5.58
N MET A 435 -4.79 -13.88 -4.45
CA MET A 435 -3.68 -14.45 -3.68
C MET A 435 -3.60 -15.98 -3.89
N PRO A 436 -2.51 -16.67 -3.46
CA PRO A 436 -2.36 -18.11 -3.72
C PRO A 436 -3.52 -18.99 -3.24
N ASN A 437 -4.17 -18.60 -2.13
CA ASN A 437 -5.35 -19.25 -1.56
C ASN A 437 -6.67 -19.00 -2.31
N VAL A 438 -6.68 -18.15 -3.35
CA VAL A 438 -7.88 -17.84 -4.13
C VAL A 438 -8.00 -18.83 -5.29
N THR A 439 -9.06 -19.63 -5.28
CA THR A 439 -9.35 -20.65 -6.31
C THR A 439 -10.36 -20.14 -7.33
N ILE A 440 -10.49 -20.82 -8.47
CA ILE A 440 -11.48 -20.46 -9.50
C ILE A 440 -12.89 -20.60 -8.95
N GLU A 441 -13.16 -21.66 -8.19
CA GLU A 441 -14.47 -21.92 -7.59
C GLU A 441 -14.91 -20.77 -6.67
N LYS A 442 -13.98 -20.25 -5.85
CA LYS A 442 -14.25 -19.09 -4.99
C LYS A 442 -14.51 -17.81 -5.79
N LEU A 443 -13.84 -17.65 -6.94
CA LEU A 443 -14.09 -16.52 -7.85
C LEU A 443 -15.45 -16.65 -8.54
N ASP A 444 -15.85 -17.86 -8.92
CA ASP A 444 -17.15 -18.15 -9.51
C ASP A 444 -18.31 -17.94 -8.52
N ASP A 445 -18.14 -18.38 -7.27
CA ASP A 445 -19.09 -18.11 -6.17
C ASP A 445 -19.28 -16.60 -5.97
N PHE A 446 -18.16 -15.86 -5.90
CA PHE A 446 -18.17 -14.40 -5.78
C PHE A 446 -18.87 -13.73 -6.95
N LEU A 447 -18.52 -14.11 -8.19
CA LEU A 447 -19.07 -13.52 -9.39
C LEU A 447 -20.57 -13.80 -9.53
N SER A 448 -20.99 -15.03 -9.24
CA SER A 448 -22.40 -15.44 -9.31
C SER A 448 -23.25 -14.61 -8.35
N GLU A 449 -22.81 -14.48 -7.09
CA GLU A 449 -23.50 -13.66 -6.09
C GLU A 449 -23.48 -12.17 -6.48
N LEU A 450 -22.35 -11.66 -7.00
CA LEU A 450 -22.23 -10.27 -7.46
C LEU A 450 -23.23 -9.98 -8.59
N VAL A 451 -23.29 -10.84 -9.62
CA VAL A 451 -24.18 -10.66 -10.78
C VAL A 451 -25.64 -10.72 -10.36
N GLU A 452 -26.01 -11.70 -9.51
CA GLU A 452 -27.36 -11.82 -8.96
C GLU A 452 -27.77 -10.54 -8.23
N LYS A 453 -26.96 -10.10 -7.26
CA LYS A 453 -27.26 -8.89 -6.47
C LYS A 453 -27.25 -7.62 -7.33
N ARG A 454 -26.33 -7.54 -8.29
CA ARG A 454 -26.22 -6.39 -9.20
C ARG A 454 -27.46 -6.23 -10.08
N SER A 455 -28.11 -7.31 -10.49
CA SER A 455 -29.38 -7.25 -11.23
C SER A 455 -30.51 -6.58 -10.44
N ILE A 456 -30.48 -6.74 -9.11
CA ILE A 456 -31.42 -6.12 -8.17
C ILE A 456 -31.09 -4.63 -7.96
N TRP A 457 -29.80 -4.28 -7.91
CA TRP A 457 -29.36 -2.89 -7.74
C TRP A 457 -29.64 -2.00 -8.96
N TYR A 458 -29.63 -2.60 -10.16
CA TYR A 458 -29.78 -1.91 -11.44
C TYR A 458 -30.86 -2.56 -12.32
N PRO A 459 -32.15 -2.52 -11.91
CA PRO A 459 -33.22 -3.15 -12.67
C PRO A 459 -33.55 -2.37 -13.95
N ASN A 460 -33.52 -3.06 -15.10
CA ASN A 460 -34.09 -2.66 -16.40
C ASN A 460 -33.98 -1.15 -16.73
N GLU A 461 -32.74 -0.66 -16.89
CA GLU A 461 -32.37 0.66 -17.44
C GLU A 461 -32.77 1.91 -16.64
N LYS A 462 -33.58 1.79 -15.58
CA LYS A 462 -34.02 2.94 -14.77
C LYS A 462 -32.91 3.55 -13.91
N VAL A 463 -31.95 2.73 -13.49
CA VAL A 463 -30.80 3.14 -12.68
C VAL A 463 -29.55 2.56 -13.33
N GLN A 464 -28.67 3.45 -13.79
CA GLN A 464 -27.43 3.04 -14.44
C GLN A 464 -26.30 2.86 -13.41
N PRO A 465 -25.37 1.92 -13.64
CA PRO A 465 -24.15 1.82 -12.87
C PRO A 465 -23.31 3.10 -13.00
N PRO A 466 -22.52 3.46 -11.97
CA PRO A 466 -21.64 4.62 -12.05
C PRO A 466 -20.63 4.45 -13.20
N CYS A 467 -20.26 5.57 -13.82
CA CYS A 467 -19.19 5.57 -14.81
C CYS A 467 -17.83 5.56 -14.10
N LEU A 468 -17.00 4.57 -14.41
CA LEU A 468 -15.63 4.46 -13.87
C LEU A 468 -14.56 4.94 -14.87
N ALA A 469 -14.93 5.59 -15.97
CA ALA A 469 -13.98 5.94 -17.04
C ALA A 469 -12.85 6.88 -16.58
N ALA A 470 -13.12 7.76 -15.62
CA ALA A 470 -12.10 8.62 -15.01
C ALA A 470 -11.18 7.84 -14.05
N ASP A 471 -11.70 6.79 -13.41
CA ASP A 471 -11.01 6.03 -12.38
C ASP A 471 -10.08 4.95 -12.95
N ILE A 472 -10.57 4.23 -13.97
CA ILE A 472 -9.91 3.05 -14.56
C ILE A 472 -9.71 3.14 -16.07
N GLY A 473 -10.07 4.28 -16.69
CA GLY A 473 -9.95 4.49 -18.13
C GLY A 473 -11.19 4.09 -18.91
N ARG A 474 -11.39 4.73 -20.07
CA ARG A 474 -12.58 4.52 -20.93
C ARG A 474 -12.72 3.08 -21.39
N ASP A 475 -11.62 2.45 -21.79
CA ASP A 475 -11.61 1.08 -22.33
C ASP A 475 -12.03 0.02 -21.29
N ASN A 476 -11.79 0.30 -20.01
CA ASN A 476 -12.14 -0.56 -18.89
C ASN A 476 -13.54 -0.28 -18.30
N CYS A 477 -14.20 0.79 -18.76
CA CYS A 477 -15.56 1.13 -18.34
C CYS A 477 -16.59 0.36 -19.18
N ALA A 478 -17.63 -0.17 -18.53
CA ALA A 478 -18.72 -0.92 -19.19
C ALA A 478 -20.06 -0.16 -19.16
N CYS A 479 -20.05 1.13 -18.77
CA CYS A 479 -21.28 1.93 -18.74
C CYS A 479 -21.80 2.22 -20.16
N ALA A 480 -23.08 2.55 -20.28
CA ALA A 480 -23.76 2.76 -21.57
C ALA A 480 -23.05 3.78 -22.49
N LEU A 481 -22.38 4.79 -21.92
CA LEU A 481 -21.64 5.82 -22.67
C LEU A 481 -20.37 5.28 -23.34
N HIS A 482 -19.73 4.26 -22.77
CA HIS A 482 -18.43 3.73 -23.22
C HIS A 482 -18.52 2.30 -23.79
N LYS A 483 -19.71 1.67 -23.72
CA LYS A 483 -19.95 0.29 -24.17
C LYS A 483 -19.81 0.11 -25.70
N ASN A 484 -19.86 1.19 -26.49
CA ASN A 484 -19.96 1.17 -27.96
C ASN A 484 -18.80 1.86 -28.71
N VAL A 485 -17.61 2.00 -28.12
CA VAL A 485 -16.46 2.52 -28.87
C VAL A 485 -15.99 1.47 -29.91
N PRO A 486 -16.01 1.76 -31.23
CA PRO A 486 -15.66 0.80 -32.27
C PRO A 486 -14.22 0.27 -32.12
N LEU A 487 -14.00 -1.00 -32.50
CA LEU A 487 -12.68 -1.66 -32.48
C LEU A 487 -11.56 -0.85 -33.15
N ALA A 488 -11.87 -0.03 -34.15
CA ALA A 488 -10.91 0.82 -34.85
C ALA A 488 -10.27 1.91 -33.96
N GLU A 489 -10.94 2.37 -32.91
CA GLU A 489 -10.36 3.34 -31.95
C GLU A 489 -9.55 2.64 -30.84
N LYS A 490 -9.84 1.36 -30.55
CA LYS A 490 -9.08 0.56 -29.58
C LYS A 490 -7.68 0.18 -30.08
N GLU A 491 -7.51 -0.03 -31.38
CA GLU A 491 -6.20 -0.29 -31.96
C GLU A 491 -5.33 0.98 -32.03
N ALA A 492 -5.95 2.16 -32.22
CA ALA A 492 -5.25 3.44 -32.21
C ALA A 492 -4.75 3.85 -30.80
N SER A 493 -5.48 3.53 -29.73
CA SER A 493 -5.02 3.77 -28.34
C SER A 493 -3.88 2.84 -27.92
N LEU A 494 -3.89 1.58 -28.38
CA LEU A 494 -2.81 0.63 -28.16
C LEU A 494 -1.51 1.06 -28.85
N LEU A 495 -1.58 1.60 -30.08
CA LEU A 495 -0.42 2.07 -30.85
C LEU A 495 0.17 3.41 -30.36
N THR A 496 -0.59 4.21 -29.62
CA THR A 496 -0.14 5.50 -29.07
C THR A 496 0.29 5.43 -27.61
N SER A 497 0.08 4.28 -26.95
CA SER A 497 0.63 4.00 -25.62
C SER A 497 2.04 3.40 -25.75
N PRO A 498 2.97 3.66 -24.81
CA PRO A 498 4.28 2.97 -24.76
C PRO A 498 4.19 1.43 -24.66
N GLN A 499 2.97 0.89 -24.48
CA GLN A 499 2.69 -0.53 -24.24
C GLN A 499 2.34 -1.32 -25.52
N GLY A 500 2.08 -0.65 -26.66
CA GLY A 500 1.68 -1.30 -27.91
C GLY A 500 2.69 -2.29 -28.52
N PHE A 501 3.95 -2.27 -28.06
CA PHE A 501 5.00 -3.17 -28.53
C PHE A 501 5.10 -4.50 -27.76
N ARG A 502 4.25 -4.74 -26.75
CA ARG A 502 4.36 -5.94 -25.88
C ARG A 502 3.23 -6.97 -26.03
N HIS A 503 2.29 -6.75 -26.95
CA HIS A 503 1.06 -7.55 -27.01
C HIS A 503 1.18 -8.94 -27.66
N THR A 504 2.40 -9.38 -28.01
CA THR A 504 2.62 -10.74 -28.51
C THR A 504 3.44 -11.52 -27.48
N ILE A 505 2.97 -12.74 -27.16
CA ILE A 505 3.63 -13.78 -26.36
C ILE A 505 3.10 -13.89 -24.92
N LEU A 506 1.85 -14.34 -24.79
CA LEU A 506 1.40 -15.20 -23.68
C LEU A 506 0.70 -16.48 -24.16
N GLU A 507 0.62 -16.74 -25.46
CA GLU A 507 0.23 -18.05 -25.99
C GLU A 507 1.49 -18.82 -26.38
N GLY A 508 1.82 -19.82 -25.56
CA GLY A 508 2.79 -20.83 -25.90
C GLY A 508 2.13 -22.17 -25.64
N ASP A 509 1.54 -22.75 -26.70
CA ASP A 509 1.58 -24.19 -26.97
C ASP A 509 1.23 -24.45 -28.45
N ALA A 510 1.79 -25.55 -28.95
CA ALA A 510 2.19 -25.80 -30.33
C ALA A 510 1.06 -26.01 -31.37
N HIS A 511 1.31 -25.57 -32.60
CA HIS A 511 1.06 -26.37 -33.80
C HIS A 511 1.97 -25.94 -34.98
N PRO A 512 2.60 -26.86 -35.71
CA PRO A 512 3.54 -26.53 -36.78
C PRO A 512 2.81 -26.43 -38.12
N ASN A 513 2.97 -25.31 -38.80
CA ASN A 513 3.00 -25.20 -40.27
C ASN A 513 3.00 -23.72 -40.62
N PHE A 514 4.16 -23.16 -40.96
CA PHE A 514 4.32 -22.19 -42.06
C PHE A 514 5.83 -21.96 -42.27
N HIS A 515 6.41 -22.83 -43.09
CA HIS A 515 7.60 -22.51 -43.87
C HIS A 515 7.18 -21.67 -45.08
N LEU A 516 8.10 -20.83 -45.57
CA LEU A 516 8.08 -20.03 -46.82
C LEU A 516 7.61 -18.58 -46.66
N LEU A 517 8.52 -17.63 -46.46
CA LEU A 517 9.27 -16.94 -47.53
C LEU A 517 10.20 -15.88 -46.93
N SER A 518 11.49 -16.10 -47.13
CA SER A 518 12.53 -15.09 -47.12
C SER A 518 12.51 -14.32 -48.45
N GLN A 519 12.96 -13.05 -48.40
CA GLN A 519 13.19 -12.10 -49.50
C GLN A 519 12.00 -11.17 -49.80
N GLU A 520 12.13 -9.90 -49.42
CA GLU A 520 12.35 -8.81 -50.38
C GLU A 520 12.67 -7.50 -49.65
N SER A 521 13.75 -6.87 -50.10
CA SER A 521 14.20 -5.53 -49.74
C SER A 521 13.84 -4.56 -50.85
N ASN A 522 13.55 -3.30 -50.47
CA ASN A 522 13.46 -2.09 -51.31
C ASN A 522 12.27 -1.98 -52.27
N LEU A 523 11.46 -0.93 -52.04
CA LEU A 523 10.57 -0.15 -52.91
C LEU A 523 9.52 0.46 -51.94
N LEU A 524 9.28 1.77 -51.78
CA LEU A 524 9.50 2.94 -52.60
C LEU A 524 9.66 4.19 -51.71
N GLN A 525 10.68 4.98 -52.04
CA GLN A 525 10.61 6.44 -52.01
C GLN A 525 9.55 6.89 -53.02
N GLU A 526 8.68 7.82 -52.62
CA GLU A 526 8.03 8.89 -53.41
C GLU A 526 6.54 9.06 -53.10
N CYS A 527 6.22 10.05 -52.25
CA CYS A 527 5.10 10.96 -52.48
C CYS A 527 5.34 12.26 -51.69
N LYS A 528 5.76 13.30 -52.42
CA LYS A 528 5.73 14.71 -51.98
C LYS A 528 4.54 15.38 -52.68
N ILE A 529 3.52 15.82 -51.93
CA ILE A 529 2.69 17.02 -52.22
C ILE A 529 2.24 17.68 -50.89
N ILE A 530 2.99 18.71 -50.49
CA ILE A 530 2.77 20.05 -49.88
C ILE A 530 1.43 20.48 -49.16
N PRO A 531 1.37 21.64 -48.41
CA PRO A 531 0.97 21.72 -46.99
C PRO A 531 0.04 22.91 -46.60
N GLU A 532 -0.99 22.74 -45.77
CA GLU A 532 -1.71 23.89 -45.20
C GLU A 532 -2.19 23.57 -43.78
N CYS A 533 -1.42 23.98 -42.75
CA CYS A 533 -1.90 24.22 -41.37
C CYS A 533 -0.78 24.76 -40.43
N LEU A 534 0.17 25.54 -40.95
CA LEU A 534 1.29 26.09 -40.18
C LEU A 534 1.44 27.61 -40.42
N VAL A 535 0.33 28.34 -40.33
CA VAL A 535 0.33 29.83 -40.28
C VAL A 535 -0.85 30.29 -39.40
N LEU A 536 -0.94 29.81 -38.16
CA LEU A 536 -1.86 30.40 -37.16
C LEU A 536 -1.30 30.49 -35.73
N ASP A 537 -0.11 29.95 -35.43
CA ASP A 537 0.42 29.96 -34.05
C ASP A 537 1.42 31.09 -33.74
N THR A 538 1.98 31.77 -34.73
CA THR A 538 3.05 32.77 -34.51
C THR A 538 2.57 34.21 -34.31
N LYS A 539 1.25 34.45 -34.23
CA LYS A 539 0.69 35.79 -33.92
C LYS A 539 -0.07 35.88 -32.59
N PHE A 540 -0.26 34.76 -31.89
CA PHE A 540 -0.91 34.74 -30.58
C PHE A 540 0.10 34.90 -29.43
N GLU A 541 1.35 34.46 -29.62
CA GLU A 541 2.41 34.54 -28.60
C GLU A 541 3.01 35.96 -28.44
N GLU A 542 3.04 36.78 -29.49
CA GLU A 542 3.59 38.15 -29.40
C GLU A 542 2.65 39.13 -28.68
N CYS A 543 1.34 38.88 -28.65
CA CYS A 543 0.38 39.76 -27.96
C CYS A 543 0.29 39.49 -26.43
N HIS A 544 0.75 38.31 -25.98
CA HIS A 544 0.72 37.91 -24.57
C HIS A 544 1.96 38.36 -23.78
N HIS A 545 3.10 38.59 -24.46
CA HIS A 545 4.35 38.99 -23.81
C HIS A 545 4.42 40.50 -23.48
N ASP A 546 3.74 41.36 -24.23
CA ASP A 546 3.69 42.80 -23.96
C ASP A 546 2.65 43.17 -22.88
N LEU A 547 1.60 42.36 -22.71
CA LEU A 547 0.61 42.53 -21.65
C LEU A 547 1.16 42.19 -20.25
N ILE A 548 2.13 41.27 -20.18
CA ILE A 548 2.76 40.82 -18.92
C ILE A 548 3.92 41.74 -18.50
N ARG A 549 4.58 42.45 -19.43
CA ARG A 549 5.60 43.46 -19.09
C ARG A 549 5.04 44.77 -18.52
N GLY A 550 3.83 45.16 -18.90
CA GLY A 550 3.19 46.39 -18.42
C GLY A 550 2.69 46.33 -16.96
N MET A 551 2.47 45.14 -16.40
CA MET A 551 1.94 44.98 -15.02
C MET A 551 3.03 44.96 -13.93
N ALA A 552 4.31 44.96 -14.30
CA ALA A 552 5.43 44.89 -13.35
C ALA A 552 6.10 46.24 -13.03
N THR A 553 5.71 47.35 -13.67
CA THR A 553 6.29 48.67 -13.41
C THR A 553 5.18 49.73 -13.40
N GLY A 554 4.76 50.17 -12.22
CA GLY A 554 3.58 51.03 -12.04
C GLY A 554 3.70 52.43 -12.65
N GLN A 555 3.49 52.57 -13.96
CA GLN A 555 3.34 53.84 -14.66
C GLN A 555 1.99 53.93 -15.42
N PRO A 556 1.36 55.11 -15.48
CA PRO A 556 0.03 55.27 -16.09
C PRO A 556 0.11 55.34 -17.63
N MET A 557 -0.68 54.51 -18.31
CA MET A 557 -0.79 54.49 -19.79
C MET A 557 -1.52 55.71 -20.34
N GLN A 558 -0.86 56.46 -21.22
CA GLN A 558 -1.48 57.37 -22.18
C GLN A 558 -1.73 56.64 -23.51
N GLN A 559 -2.92 56.89 -24.05
CA GLN A 559 -3.52 56.57 -25.35
C GLN A 559 -2.62 55.94 -26.45
N LEU A 560 -3.00 54.72 -26.88
CA LEU A 560 -2.65 54.18 -28.19
C LEU A 560 -3.92 53.94 -29.02
N LYS A 561 -3.95 54.56 -30.20
CA LYS A 561 -5.05 54.57 -31.18
C LYS A 561 -5.11 53.25 -31.94
N ILE A 562 -6.32 52.73 -32.15
CA ILE A 562 -6.65 51.58 -32.99
C ILE A 562 -6.84 52.08 -34.45
N PRO A 563 -6.25 51.44 -35.48
CA PRO A 563 -6.61 51.69 -36.87
C PRO A 563 -7.96 51.05 -37.21
N ALA A 564 -8.82 51.81 -37.88
CA ALA A 564 -10.18 51.45 -38.27
C ALA A 564 -10.25 50.42 -39.41
N GLY A 565 -11.29 49.58 -39.38
CA GLY A 565 -11.78 48.86 -40.56
C GLY A 565 -12.18 47.41 -40.30
N LEU A 566 -13.32 47.20 -39.63
CA LEU A 566 -14.27 46.10 -39.82
C LEU A 566 -15.47 46.39 -38.89
N GLU A 567 -16.40 47.20 -39.39
CA GLU A 567 -17.66 47.55 -38.75
C GLU A 567 -18.75 46.48 -39.00
N ASN A 568 -19.74 46.48 -38.10
CA ASN A 568 -21.04 45.77 -38.06
C ASN A 568 -21.03 44.49 -37.20
N GLU A 569 -21.27 44.59 -35.89
CA GLU A 569 -22.55 44.82 -35.15
C GLU A 569 -23.47 43.59 -35.09
N GLU A 570 -23.25 42.76 -34.06
CA GLU A 570 -24.29 42.40 -33.08
C GLU A 570 -23.61 41.85 -31.80
N MET A 571 -23.00 42.75 -31.05
CA MET A 571 -22.61 42.52 -29.67
C MET A 571 -22.92 43.79 -28.89
N ASN A 572 -24.14 43.86 -28.36
CA ASN A 572 -24.51 44.90 -27.41
C ASN A 572 -25.48 44.31 -26.38
N ASP A 573 -24.93 43.62 -25.39
CA ASP A 573 -25.39 43.81 -24.02
C ASP A 573 -24.33 43.39 -23.00
N ARG A 574 -23.68 44.44 -22.47
CA ARG A 574 -23.35 44.63 -21.04
C ARG A 574 -22.22 43.81 -20.42
N LEU A 575 -21.02 44.34 -20.60
CA LEU A 575 -20.02 44.42 -19.54
C LEU A 575 -20.25 45.70 -18.71
N SER A 576 -20.50 45.55 -17.41
CA SER A 576 -20.02 46.46 -16.35
C SER A 576 -20.24 45.79 -14.97
N PRO A 577 -19.44 46.16 -13.95
CA PRO A 577 -18.81 45.19 -13.06
C PRO A 577 -19.39 45.19 -11.64
N THR A 578 -19.36 44.06 -10.95
CA THR A 578 -19.49 44.03 -9.48
C THR A 578 -18.68 42.90 -8.84
N ILE A 579 -17.68 43.34 -8.08
CA ILE A 579 -17.01 42.63 -7.00
C ILE A 579 -18.06 42.30 -5.91
N GLY A 580 -18.07 41.06 -5.42
CA GLY A 580 -18.92 40.64 -4.31
C GLY A 580 -18.34 39.45 -3.55
N HIS A 581 -17.61 39.73 -2.46
CA HIS A 581 -17.38 38.77 -1.39
C HIS A 581 -18.66 38.62 -0.55
N PRO A 582 -18.98 37.41 -0.04
CA PRO A 582 -20.10 37.23 0.88
C PRO A 582 -19.77 37.80 2.26
N LYS A 583 -20.57 38.75 2.74
CA LYS A 583 -20.60 39.23 4.14
C LYS A 583 -21.29 38.19 5.03
N VAL A 584 -20.66 37.81 6.13
CA VAL A 584 -21.34 37.32 7.35
C VAL A 584 -21.45 38.50 8.33
N PRO A 585 -22.62 38.77 8.95
CA PRO A 585 -22.84 40.01 9.69
C PRO A 585 -22.48 39.90 11.18
N GLY A 586 -21.74 40.89 11.68
CA GLY A 586 -21.59 41.15 13.13
C GLY A 586 -20.21 41.67 13.55
N MET A 587 -20.16 42.96 13.91
CA MET A 587 -19.09 43.70 14.63
C MET A 587 -17.92 44.35 13.85
N PRO A 588 -17.39 45.49 14.37
CA PRO A 588 -16.77 46.56 13.57
C PRO A 588 -15.24 46.46 13.43
N SER A 589 -14.74 47.17 12.43
CA SER A 589 -13.34 47.29 12.02
C SER A 589 -12.39 47.82 13.12
N MET A 590 -11.27 47.15 13.31
CA MET A 590 -10.03 47.76 13.85
C MET A 590 -8.85 47.46 12.92
N ALA A 591 -8.01 48.48 12.75
CA ALA A 591 -6.93 48.58 11.78
C ALA A 591 -5.75 47.65 12.10
N PHE A 592 -4.99 47.35 11.04
CA PHE A 592 -3.77 46.55 11.06
C PHE A 592 -2.63 47.34 11.71
N GLY A 593 -2.52 47.21 13.03
CA GLY A 593 -1.46 47.79 13.85
C GLY A 593 -1.86 47.57 15.31
N GLU A 594 -1.03 46.85 16.07
CA GLU A 594 -1.24 46.44 17.48
C GLU A 594 -1.97 45.09 17.71
N ALA A 595 -1.27 43.98 17.46
CA ALA A 595 -1.61 42.67 18.04
C ALA A 595 -0.35 41.86 18.40
N LEU A 596 0.63 42.51 19.04
CA LEU A 596 1.80 41.86 19.68
C LEU A 596 1.79 42.03 21.20
N ALA A 597 0.62 42.22 21.81
CA ALA A 597 0.49 42.46 23.25
C ALA A 597 -0.82 41.88 23.82
N CYS A 598 -1.12 40.60 23.60
CA CYS A 598 -2.20 39.92 24.32
C CYS A 598 -1.95 38.41 24.48
N LEU A 599 -0.79 38.04 25.03
CA LEU A 599 -0.51 36.68 25.53
C LEU A 599 0.42 36.70 26.76
N LYS A 600 0.30 37.76 27.58
CA LYS A 600 0.90 37.88 28.91
C LYS A 600 -0.02 38.67 29.83
N LYS A 601 -1.07 38.02 30.34
CA LYS A 601 -1.72 38.24 31.64
C LYS A 601 -3.03 37.46 31.70
N THR A 602 -3.34 36.93 32.89
CA THR A 602 -4.51 36.11 33.24
C THR A 602 -4.37 34.66 32.76
N VAL A 603 -3.90 33.70 33.56
CA VAL A 603 -4.50 33.29 34.84
C VAL A 603 -3.41 33.03 35.89
N SER A 604 -3.33 33.94 36.85
CA SER A 604 -2.81 33.68 38.19
C SER A 604 -3.84 34.20 39.18
N SER A 605 -4.77 33.35 39.62
CA SER A 605 -5.47 33.53 40.90
C SER A 605 -6.31 32.31 41.25
N THR A 606 -5.67 31.27 41.81
CA THR A 606 -6.21 30.47 42.92
C THR A 606 -5.03 29.80 43.62
N ARG A 607 -4.57 30.44 44.71
CA ARG A 607 -3.87 29.83 45.87
C ARG A 607 -5.01 29.28 46.76
N THR A 608 -4.96 28.09 47.36
CA THR A 608 -4.09 27.52 48.41
C THR A 608 -4.23 25.96 48.33
N ASP A 609 -3.37 25.05 48.77
CA ASP A 609 -2.55 24.92 49.98
C ASP A 609 -1.34 23.97 49.77
N GLU A 610 -0.45 24.05 50.74
CA GLU A 610 0.87 23.43 50.97
C GLU A 610 0.94 21.90 50.72
N THR A 611 2.03 21.38 50.13
CA THR A 611 3.19 20.91 50.92
C THR A 611 4.43 20.68 50.03
N ALA A 612 5.59 20.99 50.62
CA ALA A 612 6.95 20.77 50.10
C ALA A 612 7.20 19.29 49.72
N THR A 613 8.15 18.91 48.86
CA THR A 613 9.59 19.06 49.10
C THR A 613 10.43 18.63 47.87
N ASN A 614 11.56 19.32 47.69
CA ASN A 614 12.83 18.92 47.06
C ASN A 614 13.09 19.09 45.55
N ILE A 615 13.89 20.15 45.35
CA ILE A 615 14.71 20.61 44.24
C ILE A 615 15.99 19.76 44.10
N SER A 616 16.39 19.45 42.86
CA SER A 616 17.79 19.53 42.36
C SER A 616 17.75 19.62 40.82
N MET A 617 17.96 20.78 40.19
CA MET A 617 19.19 21.52 39.86
C MET A 617 20.12 20.92 38.78
N PHE A 618 20.46 21.80 37.83
CA PHE A 618 21.45 21.77 36.73
C PHE A 618 21.02 21.16 35.38
N SER A 619 21.24 21.79 34.22
CA SER A 619 21.72 23.14 33.88
C SER A 619 21.63 23.34 32.37
N SER A 620 21.09 24.49 31.95
CA SER A 620 21.22 25.07 30.62
C SER A 620 22.65 25.56 30.36
N LYS A 621 23.26 25.19 29.23
CA LYS A 621 24.28 26.04 28.59
C LYS A 621 24.10 26.09 27.09
N THR A 622 24.06 27.33 26.63
CA THR A 622 24.02 27.88 25.28
C THR A 622 25.32 27.64 24.51
N TYR A 623 25.17 27.47 23.21
CA TYR A 623 26.20 27.42 22.17
C TYR A 623 26.97 28.75 22.03
N PRO A 624 28.24 28.71 21.58
CA PRO A 624 28.75 29.55 20.50
C PRO A 624 28.50 28.93 19.12
#